data_AF-A0A7M5XF83-F1
#
_entry.id   AF-A0A7M5XF83-F1
#
_cell.length_a   1.000
_cell.length_b   1.000
_cell.length_c   1.000
_cell.angle_alpha   90.00
_cell.angle_beta   90.00
_cell.angle_gamma   90.00
#
_symmetry.space_group_name_H-M   'P 1'
#
loop_
_entity.id
_entity.type
_entity.pdbx_description
1 polymer ?
#
loop_
_entity_poly.entity_id
_entity_poly.type
_entity_poly.pdbx_seq_one_letter_code
_entity_poly.pdbx_strand_id
1 'polypeptide(L)'
;MFDSETMEDVMNRFSDPLTDDITTDELQQIFFVMYPSNCLRREHFTEAVKTICDDNVCHRLDFQNVLRELIRRMELREMIFWDFELLDGENQGCITLSDARMLFQQTLGATHFEKYWQNFEEKRLKNSSNKNTVSFEEIEIILCAAVPE
;
A
#
# COMPACT_ATOMS: atom_id res chain seq x y z
N MET A 1 12.48 -18.08 16.86
CA MET A 1 12.25 -17.99 18.31
C MET A 1 12.41 -16.52 18.68
N PHE A 2 11.34 -15.73 18.52
CA PHE A 2 11.21 -14.44 19.18
C PHE A 2 10.54 -14.77 20.51
N ASP A 3 11.27 -14.64 21.62
CA ASP A 3 10.71 -14.87 22.94
C ASP A 3 9.68 -13.78 23.26
N SER A 4 8.42 -14.18 23.38
CA SER A 4 7.39 -13.57 24.23
C SER A 4 7.03 -12.08 24.07
N GLU A 5 7.45 -11.38 23.02
CA GLU A 5 7.01 -10.00 22.83
C GLU A 5 5.61 -9.98 22.19
N THR A 6 4.64 -9.43 22.92
CA THR A 6 3.27 -9.29 22.40
C THR A 6 3.19 -8.07 21.48
N MET A 7 2.19 -8.05 20.59
CA MET A 7 1.91 -6.89 19.75
C MET A 7 1.69 -5.60 20.56
N GLU A 8 1.11 -5.72 21.76
CA GLU A 8 0.93 -4.61 22.70
C GLU A 8 2.29 -4.09 23.22
N ASP A 9 3.23 -4.99 23.52
CA ASP A 9 4.59 -4.61 23.92
C ASP A 9 5.30 -3.87 22.78
N VAL A 10 5.17 -4.35 21.53
CA VAL A 10 5.74 -3.66 20.37
C VAL A 10 5.15 -2.25 20.24
N MET A 11 3.83 -2.12 20.31
CA MET A 11 3.15 -0.84 20.18
C MET A 11 3.60 0.15 21.27
N ASN A 12 3.65 -0.28 22.54
CA ASN A 12 4.05 0.56 23.67
C ASN A 12 5.51 1.02 23.65
N ARG A 13 6.38 0.43 22.80
CA ARG A 13 7.74 0.94 22.59
C ARG A 13 7.80 2.19 21.73
N PHE A 14 6.83 2.34 20.83
CA PHE A 14 6.86 3.37 19.78
C PHE A 14 5.78 4.44 19.96
N SER A 15 4.63 4.10 20.54
CA SER A 15 3.56 5.06 20.85
C SER A 15 3.40 5.29 22.35
N ASP A 16 3.01 6.51 22.72
CA ASP A 16 2.69 6.83 24.11
C ASP A 16 1.37 6.11 24.50
N PRO A 17 1.37 5.24 25.54
CA PRO A 17 0.14 4.59 25.99
C PRO A 17 -0.89 5.55 26.56
N LEU A 18 -0.51 6.80 26.86
CA LEU A 18 -1.41 7.85 27.30
C LEU A 18 -2.10 8.58 26.14
N THR A 19 -1.62 8.40 24.91
CA THR A 19 -2.28 8.90 23.70
C THR A 19 -3.06 7.77 23.05
N ASP A 20 -4.32 8.04 22.69
CA ASP A 20 -5.14 7.07 21.97
C ASP A 20 -4.74 6.97 20.48
N ASP A 21 -4.02 7.98 19.98
CA ASP A 21 -3.62 8.11 18.60
C ASP A 21 -2.25 7.48 18.35
N ILE A 22 -2.11 6.82 17.20
CA ILE A 22 -0.85 6.30 16.66
C ILE A 22 -0.59 7.05 15.35
N THR A 23 0.53 7.75 15.27
CA THR A 23 0.93 8.47 14.07
C THR A 23 1.35 7.50 12.96
N THR A 24 1.32 7.95 11.71
CA THR A 24 1.80 7.16 10.56
C THR A 24 3.26 6.74 10.71
N ASP A 25 4.09 7.59 11.33
CA ASP A 25 5.51 7.30 11.58
C ASP A 25 5.69 6.19 12.62
N GLU A 26 4.95 6.25 13.74
CA GLU A 26 4.97 5.21 14.77
C GLU A 26 4.42 3.89 14.22
N LEU A 27 3.32 3.94 13.46
CA LEU A 27 2.75 2.78 12.79
C LEU A 27 3.76 2.13 11.83
N GLN A 28 4.51 2.92 11.08
CA GLN A 28 5.56 2.42 10.19
C GLN A 28 6.69 1.75 10.97
N GLN A 29 7.12 2.33 12.10
CA GLN A 29 8.15 1.74 12.96
C GLN A 29 7.68 0.41 13.59
N ILE A 30 6.45 0.39 14.12
CA ILE A 30 5.83 -0.82 14.69
C ILE A 30 5.76 -1.91 13.63
N PHE A 31 5.24 -1.59 12.44
CA PHE A 31 5.10 -2.55 11.35
C PHE A 31 6.45 -3.08 10.87
N PHE A 32 7.47 -2.22 10.79
CA PHE A 32 8.83 -2.62 10.41
C PHE A 32 9.44 -3.62 11.41
N VAL A 33 9.22 -3.44 12.71
CA VAL A 33 9.70 -4.42 13.71
C VAL A 33 8.99 -5.76 13.57
N MET A 34 7.69 -5.75 13.28
CA MET A 34 6.90 -6.98 13.11
C MET A 34 7.19 -7.68 11.78
N TYR A 35 7.44 -6.92 10.72
CA TYR A 35 7.67 -7.39 9.35
C TYR A 35 8.90 -6.72 8.73
N PRO A 36 10.14 -7.08 9.15
CA PRO A 36 11.36 -6.38 8.71
C PRO A 36 11.63 -6.40 7.21
N SER A 37 11.09 -7.39 6.51
CA SER A 37 11.25 -7.56 5.06
C SER A 37 10.17 -6.88 4.23
N ASN A 38 9.27 -6.10 4.84
CA ASN A 38 8.21 -5.42 4.08
C ASN A 38 8.79 -4.33 3.16
N CYS A 39 8.12 -4.11 2.03
CA CYS A 39 8.49 -3.09 1.05
C CYS A 39 7.48 -1.94 0.99
N LEU A 40 6.70 -1.73 2.05
CA LEU A 40 5.66 -0.71 2.07
C LEU A 40 6.27 0.69 2.27
N ARG A 41 5.94 1.62 1.37
CA ARG A 41 6.21 3.05 1.52
C ARG A 41 5.22 3.74 2.46
N ARG A 42 5.57 4.93 2.94
CA ARG A 42 4.75 5.76 3.85
C ARG A 42 3.31 5.96 3.34
N GLU A 43 3.14 6.05 2.03
CA GLU A 43 1.86 6.22 1.37
C GLU A 43 0.94 5.01 1.61
N HIS A 44 1.46 3.78 1.72
CA HIS A 44 0.64 2.62 2.07
C HIS A 44 0.08 2.73 3.49
N PHE A 45 0.88 3.24 4.44
CA PHE A 45 0.42 3.48 5.81
C PHE A 45 -0.63 4.56 5.87
N THR A 46 -0.41 5.66 5.15
CA THR A 46 -1.37 6.75 5.05
C THR A 46 -2.71 6.26 4.49
N GLU A 47 -2.68 5.50 3.38
CA GLU A 47 -3.90 4.98 2.76
C GLU A 47 -4.55 3.85 3.59
N ALA A 48 -3.78 3.03 4.30
CA ALA A 48 -4.33 2.02 5.21
C ALA A 48 -5.14 2.68 6.34
N VAL A 49 -4.60 3.74 6.96
CA VAL A 49 -5.31 4.51 7.99
C VAL A 49 -6.58 5.13 7.41
N LYS A 50 -6.52 5.79 6.25
CA LYS A 50 -7.72 6.34 5.58
C LYS A 50 -8.79 5.29 5.24
N THR A 51 -8.37 4.04 5.02
CA THR A 51 -9.28 2.95 4.67
C THR A 51 -10.05 2.45 5.87
N ILE A 52 -9.44 2.48 7.06
CA ILE A 52 -9.97 1.86 8.28
C ILE A 52 -10.53 2.89 9.25
N CYS A 53 -9.89 4.06 9.36
CA CYS A 53 -10.18 5.08 10.36
C CYS A 53 -10.89 6.27 9.73
N ASP A 54 -12.09 6.59 10.22
CA ASP A 54 -12.98 7.61 9.65
C ASP A 54 -12.41 9.05 9.70
N ASP A 55 -11.54 9.34 10.67
CA ASP A 55 -10.94 10.66 10.89
C ASP A 55 -9.50 10.79 10.36
N ASN A 56 -9.01 9.74 9.67
CA ASN A 56 -7.62 9.61 9.20
C ASN A 56 -6.57 9.57 10.32
N VAL A 57 -6.97 9.17 11.53
CA VAL A 57 -6.08 8.96 12.68
C VAL A 57 -6.16 7.50 13.12
N CYS A 58 -5.02 6.84 13.30
CA CYS A 58 -5.03 5.45 13.76
C CYS A 58 -5.23 5.41 15.28
N HIS A 59 -6.46 5.16 15.73
CA HIS A 59 -6.73 4.93 17.15
C HIS A 59 -6.18 3.57 17.59
N ARG A 60 -5.78 3.45 18.86
CA ARG A 60 -5.32 2.17 19.45
C ARG A 60 -6.35 1.05 19.29
N LEU A 61 -7.64 1.38 19.34
CA LEU A 61 -8.74 0.42 19.13
C LEU A 61 -8.79 -0.10 17.69
N ASP A 62 -8.43 0.73 16.70
CA ASP A 62 -8.43 0.37 15.29
C ASP A 62 -7.10 -0.25 14.82
N PHE A 63 -6.07 -0.18 15.65
CA PHE A 63 -4.71 -0.63 15.32
C PHE A 63 -4.67 -2.04 14.73
N GLN A 64 -5.41 -2.99 15.29
CA GLN A 64 -5.45 -4.36 14.75
C GLN A 64 -6.04 -4.43 13.33
N ASN A 65 -7.04 -3.60 13.04
CA ASN A 65 -7.66 -3.54 11.72
C ASN A 65 -6.73 -2.87 10.72
N VAL A 66 -6.07 -1.77 11.12
CA VAL A 66 -5.04 -1.11 10.32
C VAL A 66 -3.88 -2.06 10.03
N LEU A 67 -3.44 -2.86 11.02
CA LEU A 67 -2.39 -3.85 10.86
C LEU A 67 -2.78 -4.94 9.84
N ARG A 68 -4.02 -5.46 9.91
CA ARG A 68 -4.52 -6.43 8.92
C ARG A 68 -4.55 -5.83 7.52
N GLU A 69 -4.97 -4.58 7.39
CA GLU A 69 -4.98 -3.87 6.10
C GLU A 69 -3.56 -3.67 5.55
N LEU A 70 -2.58 -3.38 6.40
CA LEU A 70 -1.18 -3.29 6.01
C LEU A 70 -0.61 -4.63 5.55
N ILE A 71 -0.91 -5.73 6.25
CA ILE A 71 -0.50 -7.08 5.83
C ILE A 71 -1.11 -7.41 4.47
N ARG A 72 -2.40 -7.15 4.29
CA ARG A 72 -3.09 -7.34 2.99
C ARG A 72 -2.42 -6.54 1.88
N ARG A 73 -2.09 -5.27 2.14
CA ARG A 73 -1.37 -4.40 1.19
C ARG A 73 0.03 -4.92 0.87
N MET A 74 0.74 -5.47 1.85
CA MET A 74 2.07 -6.06 1.67
C MET A 74 2.02 -7.28 0.74
N GLU A 75 1.11 -8.22 1.00
CA GLU A 75 0.91 -9.42 0.19
C GLU A 75 0.47 -9.06 -1.23
N LEU A 76 -0.49 -8.13 -1.35
CA LEU A 76 -0.98 -7.68 -2.65
C LEU A 76 0.11 -6.96 -3.46
N ARG A 77 0.90 -6.09 -2.82
CA ARG A 77 2.03 -5.41 -3.46
C ARG A 77 3.03 -6.41 -4.02
N GLU A 78 3.35 -7.47 -3.27
CA GLU A 78 4.29 -8.49 -3.73
C GLU A 78 3.78 -9.21 -4.97
N MET A 79 2.50 -9.60 -4.99
CA MET A 79 1.88 -10.22 -6.17
C MET A 79 1.91 -9.28 -7.39
N ILE A 80 1.45 -8.04 -7.22
CA ILE A 80 1.41 -7.06 -8.34
C ILE A 80 2.83 -6.75 -8.82
N PHE A 81 3.82 -6.71 -7.92
CA PHE A 81 5.22 -6.49 -8.29
C PHE A 81 5.71 -7.58 -9.24
N TRP A 82 5.43 -8.84 -8.97
CA TRP A 82 5.82 -9.92 -9.89
C TRP A 82 5.10 -9.86 -11.23
N ASP A 83 3.82 -9.47 -11.26
CA ASP A 83 3.10 -9.25 -12.52
C ASP A 83 3.68 -8.06 -13.31
N PHE A 84 4.10 -7.01 -12.61
CA PHE A 84 4.78 -5.86 -13.21
C PHE A 84 6.14 -6.27 -13.81
N GLU A 85 6.97 -7.01 -13.07
CA GLU A 85 8.28 -7.49 -13.55
C GLU A 85 8.14 -8.42 -14.76
N LEU A 86 7.05 -9.21 -14.82
CA LEU A 86 6.75 -10.03 -16.00
C LEU A 86 6.44 -9.19 -17.24
N LEU A 87 5.79 -8.04 -17.05
CA LEU A 87 5.46 -7.08 -18.11
C LEU A 87 6.67 -6.23 -18.50
N ASP A 88 7.55 -5.90 -17.57
CA ASP A 88 8.83 -5.23 -17.81
C ASP A 88 9.90 -6.21 -18.30
N GLY A 89 9.61 -6.88 -19.42
CA GLY A 89 10.50 -7.88 -20.00
C GLY A 89 11.90 -7.38 -20.38
N GLU A 90 12.10 -6.06 -20.45
CA GLU A 90 13.39 -5.42 -20.71
C GLU A 90 14.12 -4.94 -19.43
N ASN A 91 13.49 -5.14 -18.26
CA ASN A 91 13.99 -4.77 -16.93
C ASN A 91 14.45 -3.31 -16.86
N GLN A 92 13.61 -2.40 -17.37
CA GLN A 92 13.87 -0.95 -17.40
C GLN A 92 13.29 -0.21 -16.18
N GLY A 93 12.63 -0.94 -15.26
CA GLY A 93 11.85 -0.41 -14.16
C GLY A 93 10.53 0.23 -14.61
N CYS A 94 10.07 -0.04 -15.83
CA CYS A 94 8.94 0.64 -16.45
C CYS A 94 8.21 -0.25 -17.46
N ILE A 95 6.87 -0.19 -17.46
CA ILE A 95 6.01 -0.87 -18.45
C ILE A 95 5.33 0.15 -19.36
N THR A 96 4.76 -0.29 -20.48
CA THR A 96 4.00 0.64 -21.34
C THR A 96 2.68 1.04 -20.67
N LEU A 97 2.07 2.15 -21.11
CA LEU A 97 0.74 2.53 -20.63
C LEU A 97 -0.32 1.45 -20.92
N SER A 98 -0.17 0.71 -22.02
CA SER A 98 -1.07 -0.39 -22.38
C SER A 98 -0.94 -1.55 -21.39
N ASP A 99 0.29 -1.92 -21.03
CA ASP A 99 0.55 -2.99 -20.06
C ASP A 99 0.06 -2.59 -18.66
N ALA A 100 0.28 -1.33 -18.26
CA ALA A 100 -0.27 -0.82 -17.01
C ALA A 100 -1.80 -0.90 -16.98
N ARG A 101 -2.47 -0.59 -18.09
CA ARG A 101 -3.93 -0.72 -18.19
C ARG A 101 -4.39 -2.16 -17.99
N MET A 102 -3.68 -3.11 -18.61
CA MET A 102 -3.97 -4.53 -18.44
C MET A 102 -3.78 -4.98 -16.99
N LEU A 103 -2.70 -4.55 -16.34
CA LEU A 103 -2.42 -4.84 -14.93
C LEU A 103 -3.55 -4.31 -14.03
N PHE A 104 -4.00 -3.06 -14.24
CA PHE A 104 -5.17 -2.52 -13.53
C PHE A 104 -6.43 -3.36 -13.74
N GLN A 105 -6.70 -3.82 -14.97
CA GLN A 105 -7.88 -4.66 -15.24
C GLN A 105 -7.81 -6.01 -14.51
N GLN A 106 -6.62 -6.62 -14.47
CA GLN A 106 -6.39 -7.90 -13.82
C GLN A 106 -6.50 -7.79 -12.29
N THR A 107 -5.88 -6.76 -11.70
CA THR A 107 -5.88 -6.57 -10.23
C THR A 107 -7.24 -6.12 -9.70
N LEU A 108 -7.93 -5.20 -10.39
CA LEU A 108 -9.14 -4.55 -9.87
C LEU A 108 -10.44 -5.26 -10.27
N GLY A 109 -10.37 -6.10 -11.31
CA GLY A 109 -11.54 -6.63 -11.98
C GLY A 109 -12.34 -5.57 -12.74
N ALA A 110 -13.28 -6.02 -13.57
CA ALA A 110 -14.06 -5.16 -14.45
C ALA A 110 -14.89 -4.09 -13.72
N THR A 111 -15.36 -4.39 -12.51
CA THR A 111 -16.28 -3.52 -11.75
C THR A 111 -15.60 -2.25 -11.25
N HIS A 112 -14.35 -2.37 -10.80
CA HIS A 112 -13.62 -1.25 -10.18
C HIS A 112 -12.62 -0.60 -11.13
N PHE A 113 -12.16 -1.33 -12.16
CA PHE A 113 -11.13 -0.89 -13.10
C PHE A 113 -11.31 0.56 -13.58
N GLU A 114 -12.47 0.89 -14.14
CA GLU A 114 -12.67 2.16 -14.84
C GLU A 114 -12.50 3.37 -13.91
N LYS A 115 -13.02 3.28 -12.68
CA LYS A 115 -12.90 4.34 -11.67
C LYS A 115 -11.45 4.61 -11.29
N TYR A 116 -10.69 3.55 -11.03
CA TYR A 116 -9.28 3.68 -10.61
C TYR A 116 -8.37 4.08 -11.78
N TRP A 117 -8.65 3.56 -12.97
CA TRP A 117 -7.90 3.90 -14.19
C TRP A 117 -8.04 5.38 -14.55
N GLN A 118 -9.27 5.92 -14.55
CA GLN A 118 -9.50 7.34 -14.82
C GLN A 118 -8.78 8.24 -13.80
N ASN A 119 -8.85 7.90 -12.51
CA ASN A 119 -8.13 8.63 -11.46
C ASN A 119 -6.61 8.59 -11.67
N PHE A 120 -6.07 7.42 -12.06
CA PHE A 120 -4.65 7.28 -12.40
C PHE A 120 -4.26 8.18 -13.60
N GLU A 121 -5.01 8.13 -14.70
CA GLU A 121 -4.74 8.94 -15.90
C GLU A 121 -4.79 10.43 -15.60
N GLU A 122 -5.80 10.90 -14.85
CA GLU A 122 -5.94 12.31 -14.46
C GLU A 122 -4.76 12.81 -13.62
N LYS A 123 -4.29 12.00 -12.66
CA LYS A 123 -3.12 12.32 -11.84
C LYS A 123 -1.84 12.34 -12.68
N ARG A 124 -1.69 11.35 -13.56
CA ARG A 124 -0.52 11.20 -14.43
C ARG A 124 -0.40 12.34 -15.44
N LEU A 125 -1.50 12.77 -16.04
CA LEU A 125 -1.54 13.90 -16.98
C LEU A 125 -1.00 15.20 -16.37
N LYS A 126 -1.13 15.37 -15.04
CA LYS A 126 -0.66 16.55 -14.31
C LYS A 126 0.81 16.46 -13.91
N ASN A 127 1.31 15.26 -13.63
CA ASN A 127 2.56 15.09 -12.87
C ASN A 127 3.68 14.34 -13.63
N SER A 128 3.38 13.61 -14.70
CA SER A 128 4.36 12.74 -15.35
C SER A 128 5.07 13.43 -16.53
N SER A 129 6.40 13.37 -16.53
CA SER A 129 7.26 13.88 -17.60
C SER A 129 7.31 12.96 -18.83
N ASN A 130 7.09 11.65 -18.64
CA ASN A 130 7.03 10.65 -19.70
C ASN A 130 5.64 10.04 -19.79
N LYS A 131 4.90 10.36 -20.85
CA LYS A 131 3.52 9.90 -21.01
C LYS A 131 3.38 8.45 -21.48
N ASN A 132 4.47 7.81 -21.90
CA ASN A 132 4.42 6.51 -22.57
C ASN A 132 4.77 5.32 -21.66
N THR A 133 5.47 5.54 -20.55
CA THR A 133 6.01 4.47 -19.69
C THR A 133 5.68 4.66 -18.23
N VAL A 134 5.18 3.63 -17.55
CA VAL A 134 4.68 3.65 -16.18
C VAL A 134 5.64 2.89 -15.27
N SER A 135 6.10 3.54 -14.19
CA SER A 135 6.88 2.88 -13.13
C SER A 135 5.98 2.19 -12.11
N PHE A 136 6.52 1.21 -11.37
CA PHE A 136 5.75 0.52 -10.33
C PHE A 136 5.33 1.47 -9.21
N GLU A 137 6.20 2.41 -8.83
CA GLU A 137 5.93 3.42 -7.80
C GLU A 137 4.75 4.33 -8.15
N GLU A 138 4.45 4.54 -9.43
CA GLU A 138 3.31 5.34 -9.87
C GLU A 138 1.96 4.65 -9.63
N ILE A 139 1.94 3.31 -9.58
CA ILE A 139 0.72 2.52 -9.61
C ILE A 139 0.47 1.71 -8.34
N GLU A 140 1.51 1.35 -7.59
CA GLU A 140 1.40 0.40 -6.48
C GLU A 140 0.42 0.84 -5.39
N ILE A 141 0.36 2.13 -5.07
CA ILE A 141 -0.54 2.64 -4.02
C ILE A 141 -2.00 2.46 -4.42
N ILE A 142 -2.30 2.71 -5.70
CA ILE A 142 -3.66 2.62 -6.25
C ILE A 142 -4.06 1.15 -6.34
N LEU A 143 -3.19 0.30 -6.87
CA LEU A 143 -3.47 -1.12 -7.02
C LEU A 143 -3.57 -1.84 -5.68
N CYS A 144 -2.80 -1.43 -4.67
CA CYS A 144 -2.91 -1.98 -3.32
C CYS A 144 -4.12 -1.46 -2.53
N ALA A 145 -4.72 -0.33 -2.94
CA ALA A 145 -5.95 0.18 -2.33
C ALA A 145 -7.20 -0.58 -2.78
N ALA A 146 -7.09 -1.41 -3.81
CA ALA A 146 -8.16 -2.28 -4.25
C ALA A 146 -8.53 -3.27 -3.15
N VAL A 147 -9.79 -3.25 -2.72
CA VAL A 147 -10.36 -4.29 -1.86
C VAL A 147 -10.84 -5.39 -2.80
N PRO A 148 -10.31 -6.63 -2.71
CA PRO A 148 -11.01 -7.76 -3.29
C PRO A 148 -12.34 -7.93 -2.53
N GLU A 149 -13.46 -7.82 -3.23
CA GLU A 149 -14.77 -8.26 -2.70
C GLU A 149 -14.74 -9.76 -2.39
#